data_AF-A0A0M8YM74-F1
#
_entry.id   AF-A0A0M8YM74-F1
#
_cell.length_a   1.000
_cell.length_b   1.000
_cell.length_c   1.000
_cell.angle_alpha   90.00
_cell.angle_beta   90.00
_cell.angle_gamma   90.00
#
_symmetry.space_group_name_H-M   'P 1'
#
loop_
_entity.id
_entity.type
_entity.pdbx_description
1 polymer ?
#
loop_
_entity_poly.entity_id
_entity_poly.type
_entity_poly.pdbx_seq_one_letter_code
_entity_poly.pdbx_strand_id
1 'polypeptide(L)' 'MHDGRIAVEGPPSEVLGEELLSRVYRQPVEVFPHPRTGVPLVVPVRHRDPAGPPSLTRS' A
#
# COMPACT_ATOMS: atom_id res chain seq x y z
N MET A 1 7.47 -24.04 10.69
CA MET A 1 6.59 -23.62 9.58
C MET A 1 5.55 -22.69 10.19
N HIS A 2 5.40 -21.49 9.63
CA HIS A 2 4.98 -20.31 10.38
C HIS A 2 3.47 -20.26 10.66
N ASP A 3 3.16 -19.79 11.87
CA ASP A 3 1.85 -19.65 12.52
C ASP A 3 0.96 -18.58 11.83
N GLY A 4 0.64 -18.81 10.56
CA GLY A 4 -0.11 -17.89 9.71
C GLY A 4 -1.51 -17.65 10.26
N ARG A 5 -1.71 -16.49 10.90
CA ARG A 5 -2.99 -16.07 11.45
C ARG A 5 -3.63 -14.98 10.61
N ILE A 6 -4.95 -15.04 10.49
CA ILE A 6 -5.74 -13.97 9.88
C ILE A 6 -5.55 -12.70 10.71
N ALA A 7 -5.11 -11.62 10.06
CA ALA A 7 -4.92 -10.34 10.74
C ALA A 7 -6.25 -9.59 10.89
N VAL A 8 -7.11 -9.65 9.86
CA VAL A 8 -8.44 -9.06 9.81
C VAL A 8 -9.19 -9.66 8.60
N GLU A 9 -10.53 -9.71 8.65
CA GLU A 9 -11.41 -10.18 7.57
C GLU A 9 -12.63 -9.25 7.45
N GLY A 10 -13.02 -8.89 6.22
CA GLY A 10 -14.12 -7.96 5.95
C GLY A 10 -14.03 -7.31 4.56
N PRO A 11 -14.95 -6.39 4.22
CA PRO A 11 -14.93 -5.63 2.97
C PRO A 11 -13.61 -4.85 2.79
N PRO A 12 -13.12 -4.64 1.54
CA PRO A 12 -11.87 -3.92 1.29
C PRO A 12 -11.78 -2.56 1.99
N SER A 13 -12.88 -1.81 2.04
CA SER A 13 -12.97 -0.50 2.71
C SER A 13 -12.76 -0.56 4.22
N GLU A 14 -12.99 -1.71 4.84
CA GLU A 14 -12.86 -1.92 6.28
C GLU A 14 -11.50 -2.54 6.65
N VAL A 15 -10.84 -3.24 5.72
CA VAL A 15 -9.61 -3.99 5.99
C VAL A 15 -8.35 -3.38 5.39
N LEU A 16 -8.44 -2.57 4.33
CA LEU A 16 -7.29 -1.94 3.70
C LEU A 16 -6.90 -0.64 4.41
N GLY A 17 -6.54 -0.73 5.69
CA GLY A 17 -6.01 0.41 6.45
C GLY A 17 -4.50 0.57 6.32
N GLU A 18 -4.02 1.83 6.30
CA GLU A 18 -2.59 2.18 6.19
C GLU A 18 -1.72 1.47 7.24
N GLU A 19 -2.13 1.51 8.51
CA GLU A 19 -1.37 0.94 9.62
C GLU A 19 -1.24 -0.59 9.50
N LEU A 20 -2.34 -1.27 9.16
CA LEU A 20 -2.36 -2.72 8.98
C LEU A 20 -1.49 -3.15 7.80
N LEU A 21 -1.66 -2.49 6.64
CA LEU A 21 -0.92 -2.82 5.44
C LEU A 21 0.56 -2.49 5.58
N SER A 22 0.90 -1.39 6.27
CA SER A 22 2.29 -1.06 6.57
C SER A 22 2.96 -2.14 7.43
N ARG A 23 2.23 -2.71 8.39
CA ARG A 23 2.71 -3.81 9.24
C ARG A 23 2.86 -5.13 8.47
N VAL A 24 1.90 -5.46 7.60
CA VAL A 24 1.90 -6.72 6.83
C VAL A 24 2.97 -6.70 5.73
N TYR A 25 3.05 -5.61 4.96
CA TYR A 25 4.04 -5.44 3.90
C TYR A 25 5.41 -4.96 4.41
N ARG A 26 5.50 -4.54 5.67
CA ARG A 26 6.73 -3.98 6.28
C ARG A 26 7.28 -2.78 5.51
N GLN A 27 6.39 -2.01 4.88
CA GLN A 27 6.72 -0.82 4.09
C GLN A 27 5.63 0.25 4.30
N PRO A 28 5.99 1.53 4.44
CA PRO A 28 4.99 2.60 4.53
C PRO A 28 4.11 2.66 3.27
N VAL A 29 2.79 2.71 3.48
CA VAL A 29 1.78 2.86 2.43
C VAL A 29 0.75 3.91 2.81
N GLU A 30 0.18 4.58 1.82
CA GLU A 30 -0.99 5.44 1.96
C GLU A 30 -2.22 4.74 1.36
N VAL A 31 -3.38 4.93 1.98
CA VAL A 31 -4.66 4.39 1.52
C VAL A 31 -5.72 5.48 1.45
N PHE A 32 -6.28 5.67 0.26
CA PHE A 32 -7.32 6.67 0.02
C PHE A 32 -8.36 6.16 -0.98
N PRO A 33 -9.59 6.72 -0.99
CA PRO A 33 -10.63 6.27 -1.92
C PRO A 33 -10.31 6.67 -3.38
N HIS A 34 -10.55 5.77 -4.33
CA HIS A 34 -10.44 6.07 -5.75
C HIS A 34 -11.49 7.13 -6.15
N PRO A 35 -11.10 8.21 -6.85
CA PRO A 35 -11.96 9.38 -7.06
C PRO A 35 -13.22 9.11 -7.89
N ARG A 36 -13.28 8.02 -8.67
CA ARG A 36 -14.47 7.67 -9.47
C ARG A 36 -15.30 6.51 -8.92
N THR A 37 -14.72 5.66 -8.08
CA THR A 37 -15.35 4.38 -7.71
C THR A 37 -15.43 4.18 -6.20
N GLY A 38 -14.76 5.02 -5.40
CA GLY A 38 -14.73 4.92 -3.94
C GLY A 38 -13.94 3.72 -3.39
N VAL A 39 -13.51 2.78 -4.22
CA VAL A 39 -12.74 1.62 -3.78
C VAL A 39 -11.36 2.06 -3.26
N PRO A 40 -10.78 1.39 -2.25
CA PRO A 40 -9.49 1.78 -1.71
C PRO A 40 -8.37 1.65 -2.75
N LEU A 41 -7.54 2.70 -2.86
CA LEU A 41 -6.25 2.67 -3.54
C LEU A 41 -5.15 2.59 -2.49
N VAL A 42 -4.21 1.66 -2.67
CA VAL A 42 -3.04 1.50 -1.81
C VAL A 42 -1.79 1.87 -2.61
N VAL A 43 -1.04 2.87 -2.18
CA VAL A 43 0.19 3.31 -2.86
C VAL A 43 1.38 3.26 -1.90
N PRO A 44 2.56 2.79 -2.35
CA PRO A 44 3.77 2.87 -1.53
C PRO A 44 4.24 4.31 -1.38
N VAL A 45 4.59 4.72 -0.16
CA VAL A 45 5.28 5.99 0.05
C VAL A 45 6.72 5.84 -0.43
N ARG A 46 7.06 6.53 -1.52
CA ARG A 46 8.43 6.62 -2.01
C ARG A 46 8.96 7.99 -1.65
N HIS A 47 9.83 8.07 -0.64
CA HIS A 47 10.74 9.19 -0.57
C HIS A 47 11.60 9.15 -1.83
N ARG A 48 11.52 10.18 -2.67
CA ARG A 48 12.44 10.34 -3.77
C ARG A 48 13.82 10.47 -3.16
N ASP A 49 14.63 9.42 -3.26
CA ASP A 49 16.06 9.56 -3.01
C ASP A 49 16.58 10.58 -4.04
N PRO A 50 17.15 11.73 -3.65
CA PRO A 50 17.71 12.68 -4.60
C PRO A 50 18.81 12.05 -5.48
N ALA A 51 19.38 10.91 -5.09
CA ALA A 51 20.35 10.12 -5.86
C ALA A 51 19.76 8.91 -6.62
N GLY A 52 18.42 8.75 -6.67
CA GLY A 52 17.79 7.63 -7.35
C GLY A 52 18.09 7.60 -8.86
N PRO A 53 18.29 6.41 -9.48
CA PRO A 53 18.65 6.31 -10.89
C PRO A 53 17.58 6.94 -11.79
N PRO A 54 17.97 7.59 -12.91
CA PRO A 54 17.04 8.28 -13.78
C PRO A 54 15.97 7.30 -14.30
N SER A 55 14.70 7.66 -14.10
CA SER A 55 13.56 6.92 -14.64
C SER A 55 13.73 6.74 -16.15
N LEU A 56 13.78 5.49 -16.60
CA LEU A 56 13.81 5.14 -18.02
C LEU A 56 12.54 5.67 -18.68
N THR A 57 12.64 6.80 -19.39
CA THR A 57 11.67 7.23 -20.39
C THR A 57 11.52 6.08 -21.39
N ARG A 58 10.35 5.45 -21.41
CA ARG A 58 9.97 4.60 -22.54
C ARG A 58 9.80 5.50 -23.76
N SER A 59 10.59 5.21 -24.79
CA SER A 59 10.56 5.82 -26.13
C SER A 59 9.25 5.57 -26.86
#